data_AF-A0A351XMR3-F1
#
_entry.id   AF-A0A351XMR3-F1
#
_cell.length_a   1.000
_cell.length_b   1.000
_cell.length_c   1.000
_cell.angle_alpha   90.00
_cell.angle_beta   90.00
_cell.angle_gamma   90.00
#
_symmetry.space_group_name_H-M   'P 1'
#
loop_
_entity.id
_entity.type
_entity.pdbx_description
1 polymer ?
#
loop_
_entity_poly.entity_id
_entity_poly.type
_entity_poly.pdbx_seq_one_letter_code
_entity_poly.pdbx_strand_id
1 'polypeptide(L)'
;MANVEDRLRVIVKYYGNISSILGGINAAESTELFNNYAIVSVPAAQLDALADAQGIVYVERPREVYFNVNNGREASCINSVQGTVNITGTNTAGPGLTGKGVAAGIIDSGERVIILSS
;
A
#
# COMPACT_ATOMS: atom_id res chain seq x y z
N MET A 1 -8.21 1.87 33.66
CA MET A 1 -7.07 1.03 33.23
C MET A 1 -7.23 0.84 31.73
N ALA A 2 -6.45 1.37 30.79
CA ALA A 2 -5.26 2.21 30.80
C ALA A 2 -5.56 3.50 29.99
N ASN A 3 -4.89 4.60 30.33
CA ASN A 3 -4.89 5.84 29.55
C ASN A 3 -3.99 5.59 28.33
N VAL A 4 -4.53 4.97 27.28
CA VAL A 4 -3.84 4.87 26.00
C VAL A 4 -3.87 6.28 25.42
N GLU A 5 -2.75 6.99 25.43
CA GLU A 5 -2.66 8.24 24.69
C GLU A 5 -3.06 7.97 23.24
N ASP A 6 -3.97 8.78 22.71
CA ASP A 6 -4.40 8.66 21.33
C ASP A 6 -3.19 8.91 20.42
N ARG A 7 -2.78 7.89 19.65
CA ARG A 7 -1.59 7.94 18.80
C ARG A 7 -2.01 7.98 17.34
N LEU A 8 -1.38 8.87 16.58
CA LEU A 8 -1.61 9.00 15.15
C LEU A 8 -0.45 8.36 14.39
N ARG A 9 -0.78 7.69 13.27
CA ARG A 9 0.20 7.25 12.28
C ARG A 9 0.07 8.14 11.07
N VAL A 10 1.10 8.94 10.81
CA VAL A 10 1.16 9.90 9.71
C VAL A 10 2.26 9.52 8.73
N ILE A 11 2.11 9.92 7.48
CA ILE A 11 3.18 9.84 6.50
C ILE A 11 3.85 11.21 6.46
N VAL A 12 5.17 11.25 6.64
CA VAL A 12 5.94 12.49 6.53
C VAL A 12 6.87 12.44 5.33
N LYS A 13 7.05 13.58 4.67
CA LYS A 13 8.19 13.82 3.79
C LYS A 13 9.21 14.65 4.56
N TYR A 14 10.46 14.23 4.55
CA TYR A 14 11.51 14.90 5.30
C TYR A 14 12.77 15.14 4.45
N TYR A 15 13.69 15.97 4.94
CA TYR A 15 15.04 16.10 4.44
C TYR A 15 16.04 15.86 5.58
N GLY A 16 17.17 15.22 5.28
CA GLY A 16 18.17 14.87 6.29
C GLY A 16 17.91 13.52 6.96
N ASN A 17 18.18 13.43 8.26
CA ASN A 17 18.09 12.18 9.03
C ASN A 17 16.87 12.18 9.93
N ILE A 18 15.93 11.24 9.72
CA ILE A 18 14.67 11.20 10.47
C ILE A 18 14.89 10.98 11.98
N SER A 19 15.86 10.15 12.37
CA SER A 19 16.14 9.89 13.80
C SER A 19 16.56 11.16 14.54
N SER A 20 17.31 12.04 13.86
CA SER A 20 17.74 13.34 14.41
C SER A 20 16.56 14.30 14.56
N ILE A 21 15.66 14.35 13.56
CA ILE A 21 14.44 15.17 13.60
C ILE A 21 13.54 14.72 14.78
N LEU A 22 13.35 13.41 14.92
CA LEU A 22 12.48 12.85 15.95
C LEU A 22 13.10 12.85 17.36
N GLY A 23 14.41 13.08 17.50
CA GLY A 23 15.08 13.16 18.80
C GLY A 23 14.53 14.27 19.72
N GLY A 24 13.88 15.29 19.14
CA GLY A 24 13.18 16.34 19.89
C GLY A 24 11.69 16.06 20.16
N ILE A 25 11.15 14.93 19.70
CA ILE A 25 9.72 14.60 19.76
C ILE A 25 9.50 13.42 20.70
N ASN A 26 8.82 13.69 21.81
CA ASN A 26 8.60 12.70 22.84
C ASN A 26 7.76 11.51 22.32
N ALA A 27 8.27 10.30 22.55
CA ALA A 27 7.61 9.04 22.20
C ALA A 27 7.21 8.91 20.71
N ALA A 28 7.97 9.53 19.80
CA ALA A 28 7.84 9.32 18.37
C ALA A 28 8.63 8.09 17.90
N GLU A 29 8.04 7.32 16.99
CA GLU A 29 8.65 6.15 16.35
C GLU A 29 8.48 6.25 14.84
N SER A 30 9.47 5.81 14.07
CA SER A 30 9.42 5.87 12.60
C SER A 30 9.77 4.57 11.91
N THR A 31 9.13 4.33 10.77
CA THR A 31 9.56 3.38 9.75
C THR A 31 9.93 4.16 8.49
N GLU A 32 11.20 4.13 8.10
CA GLU A 32 11.67 4.80 6.89
C GLU A 32 11.18 4.11 5.62
N LEU A 33 10.81 4.93 4.64
CA LEU A 33 10.42 4.53 3.29
C LEU A 33 11.39 5.16 2.27
N PHE A 34 11.27 4.75 1.02
CA PHE A 34 12.07 5.31 -0.07
C PHE A 34 11.73 6.80 -0.33
N ASN A 35 12.64 7.51 -1.00
CA ASN A 35 12.48 8.92 -1.39
C ASN A 35 12.17 9.88 -0.23
N ASN A 36 12.81 9.64 0.93
CA ASN A 36 12.69 10.49 2.12
C ASN A 36 11.25 10.62 2.63
N TYR A 37 10.50 9.52 2.55
CA TYR A 37 9.25 9.37 3.27
C TYR A 37 9.45 8.51 4.51
N ALA A 38 8.65 8.73 5.54
CA ALA A 38 8.58 7.83 6.69
C ALA A 38 7.15 7.75 7.21
N ILE A 39 6.78 6.58 7.75
CA ILE A 39 5.58 6.46 8.59
C ILE A 39 6.00 6.77 10.01
N VAL A 40 5.41 7.79 10.62
CA VAL A 40 5.69 8.20 12.00
C VAL A 40 4.48 7.90 12.87
N SER A 41 4.68 7.12 13.93
CA SER A 41 3.73 7.01 15.04
C SER A 41 4.08 8.03 16.11
N VAL A 42 3.15 8.89 16.45
CA VAL A 42 3.35 10.01 17.38
C VAL A 42 2.13 10.17 18.27
N PRO A 43 2.27 10.56 19.55
CA PRO A 43 1.13 11.01 20.36
C PRO A 43 0.40 12.14 19.65
N ALA A 44 -0.94 12.16 19.70
CA ALA A 44 -1.73 13.21 19.04
C ALA A 44 -1.33 14.63 19.49
N ALA A 45 -0.98 14.78 20.77
CA ALA A 45 -0.50 16.04 21.34
C ALA A 45 0.86 16.53 20.78
N GLN A 46 1.62 15.65 20.12
CA GLN A 46 2.94 15.94 19.53
C GLN A 46 2.86 16.10 18.00
N LEU A 47 1.67 16.00 17.40
CA LEU A 47 1.51 16.12 15.95
C LEU A 47 1.94 17.49 15.42
N ASP A 48 1.59 18.57 16.12
CA ASP A 48 1.94 19.93 15.69
C ASP A 48 3.46 20.15 15.83
N ALA A 49 4.06 19.67 16.92
CA ALA A 49 5.52 19.69 17.10
C ALA A 49 6.26 18.92 16.00
N LEU A 50 5.70 17.80 15.54
CA LEU A 50 6.22 17.07 14.37
C LEU A 50 6.07 17.88 13.09
N ALA A 51 4.91 18.49 12.84
CA ALA A 51 4.67 19.28 11.64
C ALA A 51 5.60 20.50 11.53
N ASP A 52 5.94 21.10 12.67
CA ASP A 52 6.82 22.27 12.77
C ASP A 52 8.32 21.91 12.86
N ALA A 53 8.66 20.63 12.97
CA ALA A 53 10.04 20.20 13.15
C ALA A 53 10.90 20.54 11.91
N GLN A 54 12.08 21.12 12.15
CA GLN A 54 13.04 21.38 11.09
C GLN A 54 13.41 20.06 10.40
N GLY A 55 13.32 20.03 9.06
CA GLY A 55 13.50 18.79 8.31
C GLY A 55 12.20 18.25 7.75
N ILE A 56 11.06 18.53 8.37
CA ILE A 56 9.75 18.11 7.88
C ILE A 56 9.28 19.05 6.79
N VAL A 57 8.88 18.48 5.65
CA VAL A 57 8.41 19.20 4.47
C VAL A 57 6.90 19.07 4.32
N TYR A 58 6.37 17.92 4.73
CA TYR A 58 4.96 17.59 4.57
C TYR A 58 4.55 16.52 5.58
N VAL A 59 3.33 16.61 6.08
CA VAL A 59 2.70 15.62 6.95
C VAL A 59 1.32 15.28 6.39
N GLU A 60 1.10 14.01 6.06
CA GLU A 60 -0.20 13.47 5.66
C GLU A 60 -0.87 12.80 6.87
N ARG A 61 -2.07 13.26 7.20
CA ARG A 61 -2.90 12.58 8.19
C ARG A 61 -3.44 11.27 7.63
N PRO A 62 -3.65 10.24 8.46
CA PRO A 62 -4.21 8.98 8.00
C PRO A 62 -5.53 9.23 7.26
N ARG A 63 -5.63 8.69 6.05
CA ARG A 63 -6.82 8.72 5.23
C ARG A 63 -7.45 7.34 5.24
N GLU A 64 -8.75 7.27 5.45
CA GLU A 64 -9.48 6.01 5.32
C GLU A 64 -9.49 5.58 3.85
N VAL A 65 -9.04 4.35 3.60
CA VAL A 65 -9.17 3.68 2.31
C VAL A 65 -10.35 2.73 2.39
N TYR A 66 -11.34 2.92 1.51
CA TYR A 66 -12.50 2.04 1.41
C TYR A 66 -12.31 1.09 0.24
N PHE A 67 -12.72 -0.17 0.41
CA PHE A 67 -12.70 -1.17 -0.65
C PHE A 67 -13.79 -0.86 -1.68
N ASN A 68 -13.39 -0.61 -2.93
CA ASN A 68 -14.31 -0.62 -4.06
C ASN A 68 -14.25 -2.00 -4.73
N VAL A 69 -15.16 -2.89 -4.35
CA VAL A 69 -15.27 -4.25 -4.93
C VAL A 69 -16.01 -4.16 -6.26
N ASN A 70 -15.35 -3.70 -7.32
CA ASN A 70 -15.94 -3.64 -8.65
C ASN A 70 -15.51 -4.85 -9.50
N ASN A 71 -16.52 -5.55 -10.05
CA ASN A 71 -16.41 -6.76 -10.87
C ASN A 71 -15.44 -6.58 -12.06
N GLY A 72 -14.17 -6.96 -11.87
CA GLY A 72 -13.10 -6.72 -12.85
C GLY A 72 -13.13 -7.62 -14.11
N ARG A 73 -13.88 -8.72 -14.10
CA ARG A 73 -13.91 -9.68 -15.24
C ARG A 73 -14.79 -9.20 -16.40
N GLU A 74 -15.98 -8.70 -16.13
CA GLU A 74 -16.93 -8.30 -17.19
C GLU A 74 -16.52 -6.99 -17.88
N ALA A 75 -15.86 -6.08 -17.17
CA ALA A 75 -15.41 -4.80 -17.71
C ALA A 75 -14.14 -4.90 -18.59
N SER A 76 -13.35 -5.96 -18.45
CA SER A 76 -12.01 -6.01 -19.04
C SER A 76 -11.95 -6.56 -20.47
N CYS A 77 -13.01 -7.21 -20.99
CA CYS A 77 -13.08 -7.69 -22.39
C CYS A 77 -11.80 -8.38 -22.93
N ILE A 78 -11.10 -9.16 -22.10
CA ILE A 78 -9.79 -9.82 -22.42
C ILE A 78 -9.98 -11.24 -23.02
N ASN A 79 -11.22 -11.65 -23.28
CA ASN A 79 -11.56 -13.01 -23.71
C ASN A 79 -10.81 -13.49 -24.98
N SER A 80 -10.36 -12.58 -25.85
CA SER A 80 -9.67 -12.91 -27.11
C SER A 80 -8.28 -13.51 -26.93
N VAL A 81 -7.64 -13.32 -25.77
CA VAL A 81 -6.29 -13.86 -25.49
C VAL A 81 -6.30 -15.03 -24.50
N GLN A 82 -7.44 -15.27 -23.85
CA GLN A 82 -7.66 -16.43 -22.97
C GLN A 82 -8.11 -17.60 -23.84
N GLY A 83 -7.42 -18.75 -23.77
CA GLY A 83 -7.81 -19.93 -24.54
C GLY A 83 -9.27 -20.32 -24.27
N THR A 84 -10.01 -20.74 -25.30
CA THR A 84 -11.42 -21.15 -25.13
C THR A 84 -11.46 -22.64 -24.80
N VAL A 85 -12.00 -22.98 -23.62
CA VAL A 85 -12.35 -24.36 -23.28
C VAL A 85 -13.71 -24.65 -23.92
N ASN A 86 -13.75 -25.43 -25.00
CA ASN A 86 -15.01 -25.91 -25.55
C ASN A 86 -15.57 -27.07 -24.71
N ILE A 87 -16.89 -27.33 -24.79
CA ILE A 87 -17.63 -28.37 -24.03
C ILE A 87 -17.04 -29.79 -24.22
N THR A 88 -16.20 -29.99 -25.23
CA THR A 88 -15.44 -31.23 -25.48
C THR A 88 -14.11 -31.32 -24.72
N GLY A 89 -13.76 -30.36 -23.87
CA GLY A 89 -12.50 -30.31 -23.11
C GLY A 89 -11.27 -29.95 -23.95
N THR A 90 -11.45 -29.60 -25.23
CA THR A 90 -10.35 -29.16 -26.10
C THR A 90 -10.09 -27.67 -25.91
N ASN A 91 -8.93 -27.36 -25.32
CA ASN A 91 -8.37 -26.01 -25.26
C ASN A 91 -7.94 -25.57 -26.67
N THR A 92 -8.57 -24.55 -27.25
CA THR A 92 -7.92 -23.80 -28.33
C THR A 92 -6.88 -22.90 -27.70
N ALA A 93 -5.60 -23.18 -27.98
CA ALA A 93 -4.50 -22.36 -27.51
C ALA A 93 -4.74 -20.91 -27.97
N GLY A 94 -4.96 -20.00 -27.01
CA GLY A 94 -4.91 -18.56 -27.27
C GLY A 94 -3.52 -18.16 -27.78
N PRO A 95 -3.27 -16.88 -28.10
CA PRO A 95 -2.05 -16.38 -28.74
C PRO A 95 -0.73 -16.54 -27.93
N GLY A 96 -0.68 -17.38 -26.89
CA GLY A 96 0.55 -17.76 -26.18
C GLY A 96 0.99 -16.77 -25.09
N LEU A 97 0.12 -15.83 -24.70
CA LEU A 97 0.38 -14.85 -23.64
C LEU A 97 0.16 -15.48 -22.25
N THR A 98 1.19 -16.19 -21.76
CA THR A 98 1.16 -16.96 -20.49
C THR A 98 1.57 -16.17 -19.26
N GLY A 99 2.08 -14.94 -19.43
CA GLY A 99 2.70 -14.18 -18.33
C GLY A 99 4.10 -14.68 -17.94
N LYS A 100 4.69 -15.63 -18.67
CA LYS A 100 6.07 -16.10 -18.42
C LYS A 100 7.06 -14.93 -18.46
N GLY A 101 7.80 -14.74 -17.37
CA GLY A 101 8.78 -13.65 -17.23
C GLY A 101 8.22 -12.36 -16.61
N VAL A 102 6.95 -12.34 -16.21
CA VAL A 102 6.31 -11.20 -15.55
C VAL A 102 6.12 -11.48 -14.05
N ALA A 103 6.48 -10.52 -13.21
CA ALA A 103 6.17 -10.53 -11.78
C ALA A 103 5.01 -9.56 -11.48
N ALA A 104 4.05 -9.97 -10.66
CA ALA A 104 2.91 -9.15 -10.24
C ALA A 104 2.90 -9.00 -8.72
N GLY A 105 2.94 -7.75 -8.24
CA GLY A 105 2.77 -7.43 -6.82
C GLY A 105 1.30 -7.14 -6.50
N ILE A 106 0.73 -7.88 -5.56
CA ILE A 106 -0.68 -7.73 -5.15
C ILE A 106 -0.70 -7.29 -3.68
N ILE A 107 -1.26 -6.11 -3.44
CA ILE A 107 -1.44 -5.53 -2.09
C ILE A 107 -2.95 -5.59 -1.79
N ASP A 108 -3.36 -6.62 -1.08
CA ASP A 108 -4.75 -6.88 -0.67
C ASP A 108 -4.77 -7.34 0.80
N SER A 109 -5.95 -7.65 1.31
CA SER A 109 -6.23 -8.29 2.60
C SER A 109 -5.50 -9.63 2.84
N GLY A 110 -4.96 -10.26 1.79
CA GLY A 110 -4.16 -11.48 1.90
C GLY A 110 -4.96 -12.78 1.90
N GLU A 111 -6.30 -12.74 1.81
CA GLU A 111 -7.10 -13.96 1.72
C GLU A 111 -7.08 -14.51 0.28
N ARG A 112 -6.48 -15.69 0.12
CA ARG A 112 -6.55 -16.56 -1.08
C ARG A 112 -6.46 -15.80 -2.40
N VAL A 113 -5.29 -15.25 -2.70
CA VAL A 113 -4.97 -14.76 -4.04
C VAL A 113 -4.91 -15.96 -5.00
N ILE A 114 -6.04 -16.27 -5.64
CA ILE A 114 -6.08 -17.28 -6.69
C ILE A 114 -5.65 -16.60 -8.00
N ILE A 115 -4.38 -16.72 -8.34
CA ILE A 115 -3.90 -16.43 -9.69
C ILE A 115 -4.33 -17.61 -10.56
N LEU A 116 -5.48 -17.47 -11.22
CA LEU A 116 -5.92 -18.43 -12.23
C LEU A 116 -5.01 -18.27 -13.46
N SER A 117 -3.90 -19.02 -13.49
CA SER A 117 -3.16 -19.23 -14.73
C SER A 117 -3.99 -20.16 -15.62
N SER A 118 -4.35 -19.67 -16.81
CA SER A 118 -4.99 -20.44 -17.88
C SER A 118 -4.11 -21.57 -18.39
#